data_AF-A0A963EYS5-F1
#
_entry.id   AF-A0A963EYS5-F1
#
_cell.length_a   1.000
_cell.length_b   1.000
_cell.length_c   1.000
_cell.angle_alpha   90.00
_cell.angle_beta   90.00
_cell.angle_gamma   90.00
#
_symmetry.space_group_name_H-M   'P 1'
#
loop_
_entity.id
_entity.type
_entity.pdbx_description
1 polymer ?
#
loop_
_entity_poly.entity_id
_entity_poly.type
_entity_poly.pdbx_seq_one_letter_code
_entity_poly.pdbx_strand_id
1 'polypeptide(L)'
;MNVFARSRLRALVVAALLVTGHGIVAAEPQTATPPPNPYQVERSWPPYFLEHSKLFTEQAGTYQAGDNPVWTIHVPGGWIGNSTIIEGDDGLIVYDTGVNMAAGEYIAAEIRKLSDKPIKAIFYSHHHGDHYNGTQALVSPQQVADGSVKIYAWENFEREKANEFGAILPRQIMGALYYGPDLLPPEEEHYHGCCGDKILGVKTGYIPPTDTFDKDVELEIAGVRIEVFYTGGEAISEFGLYLPDMDMVLIGDEFFYALANIHSIRGSKPRLPENYMRALDTVREIQPEWLLGSHIMPMHGREKIQRYVTTSRDAIQYL
;
A
#
# COMPACT_ATOMS: atom_id res chain seq x y z
N MET A 1 -7.41 -37.98 4.96
CA MET A 1 -6.44 -38.24 6.04
C MET A 1 -5.39 -37.15 5.99
N ASN A 2 -5.35 -36.31 7.02
CA ASN A 2 -4.53 -35.11 7.13
C ASN A 2 -3.02 -35.41 7.11
N VAL A 3 -2.30 -34.75 6.20
CA VAL A 3 -0.84 -34.64 6.20
C VAL A 3 -0.48 -33.16 6.16
N PHE A 4 -0.78 -32.42 7.22
CA PHE A 4 -0.21 -31.09 7.48
C PHE A 4 -0.17 -30.89 8.99
N ALA A 5 0.80 -31.51 9.64
CA ALA A 5 1.13 -31.23 11.02
C ALA A 5 2.65 -31.17 11.18
N ARG A 6 3.11 -30.06 11.75
CA ARG A 6 4.41 -29.81 12.39
C ARG A 6 5.56 -29.34 11.50
N SER A 7 5.69 -28.02 11.36
CA SER A 7 6.76 -27.21 11.98
C SER A 7 6.63 -25.74 11.55
N ARG A 8 5.80 -24.96 12.25
CA ARG A 8 5.71 -23.50 12.02
C ARG A 8 6.81 -22.80 12.81
N LEU A 9 8.02 -22.74 12.24
CA LEU A 9 8.98 -21.70 12.60
C LEU A 9 8.45 -20.40 11.96
N ARG A 10 7.93 -19.47 12.76
CA ARG A 10 7.39 -18.18 12.29
C ARG A 10 8.50 -17.43 11.53
N ALA A 11 8.35 -17.34 10.21
CA ALA A 11 9.34 -16.79 9.29
C ALA A 11 9.26 -15.25 9.21
N LEU A 12 9.52 -14.57 10.33
CA LEU A 12 9.67 -13.10 10.37
C LEU A 12 10.98 -12.66 11.05
N VAL A 13 11.94 -13.59 11.21
CA VAL A 13 13.22 -13.32 11.87
C VAL A 13 14.29 -12.71 10.93
N VAL A 14 14.10 -12.60 9.61
CA VAL A 14 15.27 -12.31 8.73
C VAL A 14 15.14 -11.07 7.81
N ALA A 15 13.96 -10.50 7.59
CA ALA A 15 13.85 -9.40 6.62
C ALA A 15 14.48 -8.06 7.08
N ALA A 16 14.63 -7.84 8.39
CA ALA A 16 15.21 -6.62 8.93
C ALA A 16 16.71 -6.72 9.30
N LEU A 17 17.34 -7.89 9.10
CA LEU A 17 18.72 -8.15 9.52
C LEU A 17 19.77 -8.09 8.40
N LEU A 18 19.37 -7.83 7.15
CA LEU A 18 20.28 -7.83 6.00
C LEU A 18 20.56 -6.43 5.44
N VAL A 19 20.91 -5.47 6.31
CA VAL A 19 21.50 -4.18 5.88
C VAL A 19 22.98 -4.04 6.25
N THR A 20 23.54 -4.93 7.09
CA THR A 20 24.99 -4.95 7.31
C THR A 20 25.50 -6.38 7.31
N GLY A 21 26.50 -6.67 6.47
CA GLY A 21 27.07 -8.00 6.25
C GLY A 21 27.86 -8.58 7.44
N HIS A 22 27.28 -8.60 8.63
CA HIS A 22 27.81 -9.30 9.79
C HIS A 22 26.79 -10.36 10.21
N GLY A 23 27.15 -11.63 10.04
CA GLY A 23 26.32 -12.75 10.47
C GLY A 23 26.07 -12.67 11.96
N ILE A 24 24.83 -12.37 12.35
CA ILE A 24 24.38 -12.53 13.73
C ILE A 24 24.13 -14.02 13.93
N VAL A 25 24.93 -14.65 14.79
CA VAL A 25 24.66 -15.99 15.30
C VAL A 25 23.34 -15.93 16.06
N ALA A 26 22.30 -16.55 15.52
CA ALA A 26 21.03 -16.71 16.22
C ALA A 26 21.28 -17.54 17.49
N ALA A 27 21.21 -16.90 18.65
CA ALA A 27 21.15 -17.63 19.91
C ALA A 27 19.86 -18.46 19.93
N GLU A 28 19.95 -19.72 20.39
CA GLU A 28 18.76 -20.55 20.60
C GLU A 28 17.76 -19.80 21.49
N PRO A 29 16.47 -19.77 21.12
CA PRO A 29 15.46 -19.08 21.91
C PRO A 29 15.40 -19.75 23.28
N GLN A 30 15.75 -19.00 24.33
CA GLN A 30 15.53 -19.44 25.70
C GLN A 30 14.03 -19.72 25.87
N THR A 31 13.70 -20.97 26.19
CA THR A 31 12.35 -21.50 26.44
C THR A 31 11.76 -21.00 27.76
N ALA A 32 12.09 -19.78 28.18
CA ALA A 32 11.52 -19.18 29.37
C ALA A 32 10.05 -18.86 29.07
N THR A 33 9.15 -19.55 29.77
CA THR A 33 7.73 -19.19 29.74
C THR A 33 7.61 -17.76 30.27
N PRO A 34 7.05 -16.81 29.51
CA PRO A 34 6.90 -15.45 29.98
C PRO A 34 6.05 -15.44 31.27
N PRO A 35 6.33 -14.53 32.22
CA PRO A 35 5.52 -14.41 33.42
C PRO A 35 4.06 -14.16 33.02
N PRO A 36 3.09 -14.71 33.77
CA PRO A 36 1.68 -14.52 33.46
C PRO A 36 1.35 -13.02 33.45
N ASN A 37 0.61 -12.57 32.44
CA ASN A 37 0.18 -11.18 32.33
C ASN A 37 -0.62 -10.82 33.60
N PRO A 38 -0.17 -9.85 34.41
CA PRO A 38 -0.85 -9.49 35.66
C PRO A 38 -2.21 -8.81 35.40
N TYR A 39 -2.47 -8.40 34.17
CA TYR A 39 -3.72 -7.79 33.76
C TYR A 39 -4.63 -8.83 33.10
N GLN A 40 -5.78 -9.11 33.73
CA GLN A 40 -6.90 -9.75 33.04
C GLN A 40 -7.64 -8.65 32.27
N VAL A 41 -7.36 -8.55 30.97
CA VAL A 41 -8.04 -7.62 30.07
C VAL A 41 -9.17 -8.39 29.39
N GLU A 42 -10.42 -8.02 29.67
CA GLU A 42 -11.56 -8.50 28.88
C GLU A 42 -11.41 -7.96 27.46
N ARG A 43 -11.34 -8.86 26.49
CA ARG A 43 -11.24 -8.48 25.08
C ARG A 43 -12.62 -8.34 24.48
N SER A 44 -12.79 -7.29 23.68
CA SER A 44 -13.98 -7.10 22.89
C SER A 44 -13.59 -6.68 21.48
N TRP A 45 -14.27 -7.27 20.50
CA TRP A 45 -14.23 -6.84 19.12
C TRP A 45 -15.63 -6.33 18.79
N PRO A 46 -15.84 -5.00 18.78
CA PRO A 46 -17.13 -4.45 18.45
C PRO A 46 -17.61 -4.97 17.08
N PRO A 47 -18.91 -5.25 16.88
CA PRO A 47 -19.41 -5.80 15.62
C PRO A 47 -19.01 -4.98 14.39
N TYR A 48 -18.95 -3.64 14.50
CA TYR A 48 -18.51 -2.77 13.41
C TYR A 48 -17.04 -2.99 13.02
N PHE A 49 -16.18 -3.35 13.98
CA PHE A 49 -14.76 -3.60 13.74
C PHE A 49 -14.53 -4.92 13.00
N LEU A 50 -15.32 -5.95 13.35
CA LEU A 50 -15.32 -7.22 12.64
C LEU A 50 -15.94 -7.12 11.25
N GLU A 51 -16.91 -6.23 11.05
CA GLU A 51 -17.45 -5.98 9.70
C GLU A 51 -16.44 -5.24 8.82
N HIS A 52 -15.73 -4.26 9.37
CA HIS A 52 -14.65 -3.56 8.69
C HIS A 52 -13.53 -4.52 8.25
N SER A 53 -13.20 -5.53 9.05
CA SER A 53 -12.14 -6.50 8.72
C SER A 53 -12.41 -7.34 7.48
N LYS A 54 -13.69 -7.57 7.16
CA LYS A 54 -14.10 -8.32 5.96
C LYS A 54 -13.76 -7.59 4.67
N LEU A 55 -13.71 -6.25 4.69
CA LEU A 55 -13.26 -5.47 3.53
C LEU A 55 -11.90 -5.97 3.07
N PHE A 56 -10.94 -6.13 3.98
CA PHE A 56 -9.56 -6.49 3.61
C PHE A 56 -9.31 -7.99 3.47
N THR A 57 -10.18 -8.84 4.03
CA THR A 57 -9.94 -10.29 4.11
C THR A 57 -10.79 -11.10 3.14
N GLU A 58 -12.00 -10.64 2.82
CA GLU A 58 -12.94 -11.39 1.96
C GLU A 58 -13.00 -10.85 0.53
N GLN A 59 -12.58 -9.59 0.30
CA GLN A 59 -12.71 -8.92 -1.00
C GLN A 59 -11.38 -8.90 -1.80
N ALA A 60 -10.53 -9.93 -1.65
CA ALA A 60 -9.39 -10.10 -2.57
C ALA A 60 -9.88 -10.43 -3.99
N GLY A 61 -9.19 -9.93 -5.01
CA GLY A 61 -9.55 -10.14 -6.41
C GLY A 61 -9.25 -8.94 -7.31
N THR A 62 -9.77 -9.01 -8.53
CA THR A 62 -9.56 -7.99 -9.57
C THR A 62 -10.90 -7.32 -9.89
N TYR A 63 -10.96 -6.00 -9.77
CA TYR A 63 -12.19 -5.20 -9.85
C TYR A 63 -12.08 -4.15 -10.94
N GLN A 64 -12.98 -4.20 -11.93
CA GLN A 64 -13.05 -3.19 -12.99
C GLN A 64 -13.88 -1.98 -12.56
N ALA A 65 -13.41 -0.78 -12.89
CA ALA A 65 -14.11 0.47 -12.61
C ALA A 65 -15.19 0.78 -13.67
N GLY A 66 -16.33 0.09 -13.56
CA GLY A 66 -17.42 0.22 -14.52
C GLY A 66 -17.01 -0.34 -15.88
N ASP A 67 -17.28 0.41 -16.95
CA ASP A 67 -16.84 0.05 -18.31
C ASP A 67 -15.46 0.63 -18.66
N ASN A 68 -14.82 1.37 -17.75
CA ASN A 68 -13.48 1.92 -17.99
C ASN A 68 -12.45 0.78 -18.11
N PRO A 69 -11.39 0.97 -18.91
CA PRO A 69 -10.26 0.04 -19.01
C PRO A 69 -9.30 0.21 -17.81
N VAL A 70 -9.87 0.21 -16.59
CA VAL A 70 -9.14 0.40 -15.34
C VAL A 70 -9.54 -0.68 -14.34
N TRP A 71 -8.56 -1.34 -13.74
CA TRP A 71 -8.77 -2.41 -12.76
C TRP A 71 -7.94 -2.19 -11.51
N THR A 72 -8.54 -2.42 -10.34
CA THR A 72 -7.80 -2.54 -9.08
C THR A 72 -7.61 -4.02 -8.75
N ILE A 73 -6.36 -4.42 -8.53
CA ILE A 73 -5.98 -5.77 -8.15
C ILE A 73 -5.65 -5.78 -6.66
N HIS A 74 -6.48 -6.50 -5.90
CA HIS A 74 -6.32 -6.70 -4.47
C HIS A 74 -5.61 -8.03 -4.19
N VAL A 75 -4.39 -7.92 -3.65
CA VAL A 75 -3.54 -9.08 -3.37
C VAL A 75 -4.15 -9.93 -2.23
N PRO A 76 -4.26 -11.26 -2.39
CA PRO A 76 -4.75 -12.14 -1.34
C PRO A 76 -3.93 -12.07 -0.07
N GLY A 77 -4.59 -12.23 1.09
CA GLY A 77 -3.93 -12.24 2.39
C GLY A 77 -4.00 -10.92 3.15
N GLY A 78 -4.71 -9.93 2.63
CA GLY A 78 -4.99 -8.72 3.40
C GLY A 78 -4.80 -7.39 2.70
N TRP A 79 -4.63 -7.34 1.38
CA TRP A 79 -4.51 -6.06 0.67
C TRP A 79 -3.34 -5.17 1.10
N ILE A 80 -2.24 -5.78 1.59
CA ILE A 80 -0.99 -5.05 1.81
C ILE A 80 -0.34 -4.86 0.44
N GLY A 81 -0.55 -3.70 -0.18
CA GLY A 81 0.04 -3.32 -1.45
C GLY A 81 -0.79 -3.77 -2.65
N ASN A 82 -1.89 -3.06 -2.92
CA ASN A 82 -2.70 -3.25 -4.11
C ASN A 82 -2.12 -2.49 -5.30
N SER A 83 -2.63 -2.78 -6.49
CA SER A 83 -2.23 -2.08 -7.72
C SER A 83 -3.45 -1.65 -8.52
N THR A 84 -3.38 -0.47 -9.13
CA THR A 84 -4.33 -0.06 -10.18
C THR A 84 -3.67 -0.16 -11.55
N ILE A 85 -4.36 -0.82 -12.49
CA ILE A 85 -3.91 -1.03 -13.87
C ILE A 85 -4.81 -0.21 -14.78
N ILE A 86 -4.21 0.65 -15.58
CA ILE A 86 -4.89 1.50 -16.56
C ILE A 86 -4.42 1.05 -17.94
N GLU A 87 -5.33 0.58 -18.78
CA GLU A 87 -5.03 0.23 -20.15
C GLU A 87 -5.27 1.41 -21.09
N GLY A 88 -4.22 1.78 -21.83
CA GLY A 88 -4.27 2.76 -22.91
C GLY A 88 -4.25 2.09 -24.29
N ASP A 89 -3.98 2.88 -25.33
CA ASP A 89 -4.00 2.45 -26.72
C ASP A 89 -2.98 1.35 -27.03
N ASP A 90 -1.71 1.57 -26.67
CA ASP A 90 -0.58 0.68 -27.01
C ASP A 90 0.16 0.11 -25.78
N GLY A 91 -0.38 0.31 -24.58
CA GLY A 91 0.34 -0.04 -23.35
C GLY A 91 -0.48 0.05 -22.07
N LEU A 92 0.10 -0.47 -21.00
CA LEU A 92 -0.44 -0.42 -19.65
C LEU A 92 0.33 0.58 -18.78
N ILE A 93 -0.40 1.27 -17.93
CA ILE A 93 0.12 2.09 -16.84
C ILE A 93 -0.24 1.38 -15.53
N VAL A 94 0.74 1.26 -14.63
CA VAL A 94 0.56 0.62 -13.32
C VAL A 94 0.75 1.66 -12.23
N TYR A 95 -0.18 1.76 -11.30
CA TYR A 95 -0.07 2.57 -10.09
C TYR A 95 0.10 1.62 -8.91
N ASP A 96 1.29 1.66 -8.31
CA ASP A 96 1.83 0.76 -7.29
C ASP A 96 2.04 -0.71 -7.71
N THR A 97 2.99 -1.40 -7.09
CA THR A 97 3.43 -2.76 -7.48
C THR A 97 3.42 -3.79 -6.35
N GLY A 98 2.86 -3.43 -5.20
CA GLY A 98 2.71 -4.32 -4.06
C GLY A 98 3.96 -4.44 -3.17
N VAL A 99 3.79 -5.18 -2.07
CA VAL A 99 4.72 -5.20 -0.93
C VAL A 99 5.97 -6.02 -1.08
N ASN A 100 6.01 -6.93 -2.05
CA ASN A 100 7.14 -7.80 -2.30
C ASN A 100 7.00 -8.49 -3.66
N MET A 101 8.00 -9.30 -3.99
CA MET A 101 8.02 -10.08 -5.24
C MET A 101 6.82 -11.02 -5.40
N ALA A 102 6.33 -11.68 -4.35
CA ALA A 102 5.22 -12.62 -4.51
C ALA A 102 3.88 -11.90 -4.75
N ALA A 103 3.68 -10.74 -4.11
CA ALA A 103 2.57 -9.84 -4.42
C ALA A 103 2.67 -9.33 -5.87
N GLY A 104 3.85 -8.88 -6.29
CA GLY A 104 4.11 -8.46 -7.66
C GLY A 104 3.89 -9.58 -8.69
N GLU A 105 4.28 -10.82 -8.39
CA GLU A 105 4.04 -11.99 -9.25
C GLU A 105 2.54 -12.28 -9.39
N TYR A 106 1.78 -12.13 -8.31
CA TYR A 106 0.31 -12.23 -8.36
C TYR A 106 -0.29 -11.12 -9.23
N ILE A 107 0.11 -9.86 -9.02
CA ILE A 107 -0.32 -8.71 -9.81
C ILE A 107 0.00 -8.93 -11.30
N ALA A 108 1.22 -9.36 -11.63
CA ALA A 108 1.63 -9.66 -12.99
C ALA A 108 0.78 -10.77 -13.62
N ALA A 109 0.44 -11.81 -12.85
CA ALA A 109 -0.44 -12.89 -13.31
C ALA A 109 -1.88 -12.42 -13.56
N GLU A 110 -2.41 -11.51 -12.73
CA GLU A 110 -3.73 -10.90 -12.96
C GLU A 110 -3.71 -9.97 -14.19
N ILE A 111 -2.68 -9.13 -14.36
CA ILE A 111 -2.50 -8.28 -15.54
C ILE A 111 -2.59 -9.11 -16.83
N ARG A 112 -1.92 -10.26 -16.88
CA ARG A 112 -1.92 -11.16 -18.06
C ARG A 112 -3.28 -11.78 -18.38
N LYS A 113 -4.23 -11.80 -17.44
CA LYS A 113 -5.62 -12.20 -17.70
C LYS A 113 -6.44 -11.08 -18.32
N LEU A 114 -6.04 -9.83 -18.08
CA LEU A 114 -6.73 -8.62 -18.53
C LEU A 114 -6.22 -8.17 -19.90
N SER A 115 -4.90 -8.21 -20.12
CA SER A 115 -4.27 -7.62 -21.29
C SER A 115 -2.91 -8.23 -21.64
N ASP A 116 -2.64 -8.32 -22.94
CA ASP A 116 -1.33 -8.69 -23.50
C ASP A 116 -0.44 -7.47 -23.81
N LYS A 117 -0.95 -6.25 -23.62
CA LYS A 117 -0.20 -5.01 -23.87
C LYS A 117 1.04 -4.91 -22.97
N PRO A 118 2.13 -4.30 -23.45
CA PRO A 118 3.32 -4.08 -22.62
C PRO A 118 3.04 -3.00 -21.56
N ILE A 119 3.63 -3.14 -20.38
CA ILE A 119 3.70 -2.04 -19.41
C ILE A 119 4.60 -0.96 -20.01
N LYS A 120 4.16 0.31 -19.96
CA LYS A 120 4.89 1.49 -20.43
C LYS A 120 5.32 2.39 -19.29
N ALA A 121 4.51 2.45 -18.24
CA ALA A 121 4.77 3.28 -17.08
C ALA A 121 4.36 2.58 -15.78
N ILE A 122 5.14 2.83 -14.74
CA ILE A 122 4.80 2.49 -13.36
C ILE A 122 4.90 3.79 -12.55
N PHE A 123 3.88 4.09 -11.76
CA PHE A 123 3.89 5.16 -10.77
C PHE A 123 4.01 4.51 -9.39
N TYR A 124 5.00 4.95 -8.61
CA TYR A 124 5.00 4.70 -7.18
C TYR A 124 4.29 5.86 -6.52
N SER A 125 3.10 5.63 -5.97
CA SER A 125 2.31 6.64 -5.27
C SER A 125 3.15 7.35 -4.21
N HIS A 126 3.86 6.58 -3.39
CA HIS A 126 4.75 7.08 -2.35
C HIS A 126 5.77 6.05 -1.85
N HIS A 127 6.62 6.46 -0.90
CA HIS A 127 7.83 5.76 -0.48
C HIS A 127 7.63 4.61 0.52
N HIS A 128 6.40 4.14 0.77
CA HIS A 128 6.19 2.96 1.61
C HIS A 128 6.36 1.66 0.83
N GLY A 129 6.92 0.66 1.51
CA GLY A 129 7.39 -0.57 0.89
C GLY A 129 6.29 -1.40 0.23
N ASP A 130 5.05 -1.22 0.64
CA ASP A 130 3.85 -1.83 0.06
C ASP A 130 3.48 -1.35 -1.34
N HIS A 131 4.14 -0.31 -1.85
CA HIS A 131 3.76 0.34 -3.09
C HIS A 131 4.76 0.10 -4.23
N TYR A 132 5.98 -0.38 -3.95
CA TYR A 132 7.04 -0.48 -4.95
C TYR A 132 7.88 -1.76 -4.91
N ASN A 133 7.73 -2.61 -3.89
CA ASN A 133 8.63 -3.73 -3.69
C ASN A 133 8.32 -4.95 -4.58
N GLY A 134 7.22 -4.94 -5.34
CA GLY A 134 6.93 -5.98 -6.33
C GLY A 134 7.39 -5.67 -7.76
N THR A 135 8.00 -4.51 -8.01
CA THR A 135 8.27 -4.02 -9.38
C THR A 135 9.03 -5.00 -10.28
N GLN A 136 10.07 -5.66 -9.79
CA GLN A 136 10.85 -6.63 -10.58
C GLN A 136 10.05 -7.87 -11.02
N ALA A 137 8.88 -8.13 -10.45
CA ALA A 137 7.99 -9.18 -10.92
C ALA A 137 7.17 -8.74 -12.16
N LEU A 138 6.95 -7.43 -12.32
CA LEU A 138 6.18 -6.86 -13.43
C LEU A 138 7.08 -6.51 -14.61
N VAL A 139 8.26 -5.95 -14.33
CA VAL A 139 9.21 -5.46 -15.36
C VAL A 139 10.65 -5.76 -14.97
N SER A 140 11.51 -5.97 -15.96
CA SER A 140 12.94 -6.19 -15.74
C SER A 140 13.72 -4.88 -15.60
N PRO A 141 14.84 -4.85 -14.85
CA PRO A 141 15.73 -3.70 -14.81
C PRO A 141 16.24 -3.26 -16.20
N GLN A 142 16.34 -4.19 -17.14
CA GLN A 142 16.77 -3.91 -18.52
C GLN A 142 15.72 -3.07 -19.27
N GLN A 143 14.44 -3.41 -19.16
CA GLN A 143 13.34 -2.64 -19.75
C GLN A 143 13.26 -1.21 -19.19
N VAL A 144 13.67 -1.02 -17.93
CA VAL A 144 13.76 0.31 -17.33
C VAL A 144 15.01 1.03 -17.83
N ALA A 145 16.15 0.35 -17.87
CA ALA A 145 17.43 0.93 -18.30
C ALA A 145 17.45 1.32 -19.79
N ASP A 146 16.73 0.62 -20.65
CA ASP A 146 16.62 0.93 -22.09
C ASP A 146 15.49 1.93 -22.41
N GLY A 147 14.71 2.34 -21.41
CA GLY A 147 13.63 3.30 -21.54
C GLY A 147 12.31 2.73 -22.08
N SER A 148 12.20 1.41 -22.23
CA SER A 148 10.94 0.75 -22.61
C SER A 148 9.84 0.94 -21.56
N VAL A 149 10.23 1.04 -20.28
CA VAL A 149 9.35 1.31 -19.14
C VAL A 149 9.91 2.48 -18.35
N LYS A 150 9.05 3.47 -18.09
CA LYS A 150 9.37 4.56 -17.15
C LYS A 150 8.82 4.27 -15.77
N ILE A 151 9.56 4.66 -14.75
CA ILE A 151 9.12 4.59 -13.36
C ILE A 151 9.09 6.00 -12.79
N TYR A 152 7.90 6.43 -12.38
CA TYR A 152 7.61 7.76 -11.88
C TYR A 152 7.44 7.76 -10.36
N ALA A 153 7.98 8.77 -9.70
CA ALA A 153 7.76 9.03 -8.28
C ALA A 153 7.83 10.53 -7.97
N TRP A 154 7.52 10.95 -6.75
CA TRP A 154 7.82 12.32 -6.31
C TRP A 154 9.33 12.52 -6.06
N GLU A 155 9.86 13.73 -6.23
CA GLU A 155 11.32 14.01 -6.18
C GLU A 155 12.01 13.62 -4.87
N ASN A 156 11.27 13.58 -3.77
CA ASN A 156 11.78 13.23 -2.44
C ASN A 156 11.70 11.72 -2.13
N PHE A 157 11.17 10.90 -3.03
CA PHE A 157 10.91 9.47 -2.82
C PHE A 157 12.14 8.72 -2.27
N GLU A 158 13.30 8.82 -2.94
CA GLU A 158 14.51 8.08 -2.54
C GLU A 158 15.02 8.52 -1.16
N ARG A 159 14.93 9.82 -0.88
CA ARG A 159 15.32 10.40 0.41
C ARG A 159 14.40 9.89 1.52
N GLU A 160 13.10 9.89 1.31
CA GLU A 160 12.15 9.45 2.33
C GLU A 160 12.21 7.93 2.52
N LYS A 161 12.32 7.14 1.44
CA LYS A 161 12.57 5.69 1.52
C LYS A 161 13.81 5.37 2.36
N ALA A 162 14.91 6.11 2.17
CA ALA A 162 16.14 5.92 2.95
C ALA A 162 15.98 6.31 4.43
N ASN A 163 15.08 7.25 4.74
CA ASN A 163 14.89 7.78 6.08
C ASN A 163 13.78 7.08 6.88
N GLU A 164 12.86 6.37 6.23
CA GLU A 164 11.67 5.77 6.87
C GLU A 164 12.06 4.81 8.01
N PHE A 165 13.10 4.01 7.77
CA PHE A 165 13.62 3.00 8.69
C PHE A 165 15.06 3.30 9.13
N GLY A 166 15.41 4.57 9.30
CA GLY A 166 16.78 5.02 9.56
C GLY A 166 17.35 4.64 10.94
N ALA A 167 17.94 5.61 11.65
CA ALA A 167 18.69 5.35 12.89
C ALA A 167 17.87 4.71 14.04
N ILE A 168 16.53 4.72 13.95
CA ILE A 168 15.61 4.20 14.97
C ILE A 168 15.03 2.82 14.61
N LEU A 169 15.57 2.14 13.59
CA LEU A 169 15.08 0.85 13.10
C LEU A 169 14.80 -0.19 14.20
N PRO A 170 15.71 -0.43 15.18
CA PRO A 170 15.43 -1.43 16.22
C PRO A 170 14.17 -1.09 17.04
N ARG A 171 13.92 0.20 17.31
CA ARG A 171 12.73 0.64 18.03
C ARG A 171 11.46 0.55 17.17
N GLN A 172 11.55 0.89 15.88
CA GLN A 172 10.42 0.79 14.96
C GLN A 172 10.00 -0.65 14.72
N ILE A 173 10.94 -1.60 14.61
CA ILE A 173 10.62 -3.03 14.49
C ILE A 173 9.85 -3.50 15.72
N MET A 174 10.32 -3.17 16.93
CA MET A 174 9.58 -3.51 18.15
C MET A 174 8.19 -2.87 18.15
N GLY A 175 8.08 -1.60 17.72
CA GLY A 175 6.79 -0.95 17.55
C GLY A 175 5.86 -1.68 16.57
N ALA A 176 6.39 -2.18 15.45
CA ALA A 176 5.63 -2.94 14.45
C ALA A 176 5.12 -4.26 15.04
N LEU A 177 5.96 -4.93 15.82
CA LEU A 177 5.64 -6.19 16.48
C LEU A 177 4.61 -6.04 17.60
N TYR A 178 4.59 -4.90 18.31
CA TYR A 178 3.56 -4.56 19.29
C TYR A 178 2.26 -4.08 18.65
N TYR A 179 2.38 -3.30 17.57
CA TYR A 179 1.26 -2.76 16.82
C TYR A 179 0.53 -3.86 16.03
N GLY A 180 1.29 -4.78 15.43
CA GLY A 180 0.77 -5.91 14.68
C GLY A 180 0.47 -7.14 15.53
N PRO A 181 -0.18 -8.16 14.94
CA PRO A 181 -0.56 -9.40 15.62
C PRO A 181 0.62 -10.34 15.93
N ASP A 182 1.82 -10.09 15.40
CA ASP A 182 2.89 -11.11 15.32
C ASP A 182 3.42 -11.62 16.67
N LEU A 183 3.37 -10.78 17.72
CA LEU A 183 3.74 -11.18 19.09
C LEU A 183 2.57 -11.75 19.89
N LEU A 184 1.36 -11.70 19.35
CA LEU A 184 0.18 -12.24 19.99
C LEU A 184 0.01 -13.74 19.63
N PRO A 185 -0.44 -14.56 20.58
CA PRO A 185 -0.90 -15.92 20.29
C PRO A 185 -2.01 -15.94 19.21
N PRO A 186 -2.10 -16.95 18.33
CA PRO A 186 -3.12 -17.00 17.27
C PRO A 186 -4.57 -16.93 17.77
N GLU A 187 -4.82 -17.46 18.97
CA GLU A 187 -6.12 -17.42 19.67
C GLU A 187 -6.56 -16.01 20.06
N GLU A 188 -5.69 -15.01 19.88
CA GLU A 188 -5.96 -13.61 20.20
C GLU A 188 -6.69 -12.87 19.09
N GLU A 189 -6.88 -13.49 17.91
CA GLU A 189 -7.69 -12.96 16.79
C GLU A 189 -7.47 -11.45 16.53
N HIS A 190 -6.21 -11.01 16.56
CA HIS A 190 -5.88 -9.61 16.43
C HIS A 190 -6.10 -9.13 15.00
N TYR A 191 -6.80 -8.00 14.90
CA TYR A 191 -6.99 -7.25 13.68
C TYR A 191 -6.64 -5.79 13.98
N HIS A 192 -5.93 -5.10 13.08
CA HIS A 192 -5.41 -3.75 13.32
C HIS A 192 -6.13 -2.64 12.52
N GLY A 193 -7.28 -2.95 11.89
CA GLY A 193 -8.15 -1.93 11.31
C GLY A 193 -7.75 -1.39 9.94
N CYS A 194 -6.64 -1.83 9.36
CA CYS A 194 -6.35 -1.66 7.94
C CYS A 194 -5.31 -2.67 7.51
N CYS A 195 -5.62 -3.39 6.43
CA CYS A 195 -4.90 -4.53 5.88
C CYS A 195 -4.89 -5.80 6.75
N GLY A 196 -4.91 -6.96 6.10
CA GLY A 196 -4.90 -8.28 6.73
C GLY A 196 -3.51 -8.69 7.21
N ASP A 197 -3.45 -9.82 7.91
CA ASP A 197 -2.28 -10.28 8.67
C ASP A 197 -1.25 -11.08 7.86
N LYS A 198 -1.51 -11.36 6.57
CA LYS A 198 -0.67 -12.26 5.77
C LYS A 198 0.05 -11.53 4.66
N ILE A 199 1.35 -11.38 4.84
CA ILE A 199 2.28 -10.97 3.79
C ILE A 199 2.75 -12.21 3.02
N LEU A 200 2.63 -12.18 1.69
CA LEU A 200 3.08 -13.26 0.81
C LEU A 200 4.61 -13.23 0.66
N GLY A 201 5.37 -13.83 1.58
CA GLY A 201 6.85 -13.86 1.47
C GLY A 201 7.53 -12.52 1.81
N VAL A 202 8.85 -12.43 1.61
CA VAL A 202 9.68 -11.32 2.14
C VAL A 202 10.69 -10.73 1.16
N LYS A 203 10.82 -11.29 -0.05
CA LYS A 203 11.82 -10.83 -1.03
C LYS A 203 11.34 -9.53 -1.69
N THR A 204 12.14 -8.47 -1.60
CA THR A 204 11.86 -7.20 -2.28
C THR A 204 12.42 -7.18 -3.71
N GLY A 205 11.76 -6.43 -4.57
CA GLY A 205 12.01 -6.30 -6.01
C GLY A 205 11.98 -4.86 -6.48
N TYR A 206 12.51 -3.95 -5.67
CA TYR A 206 12.57 -2.53 -6.00
C TYR A 206 13.41 -2.26 -7.26
N ILE A 207 12.98 -1.29 -8.07
CA ILE A 207 13.75 -0.64 -9.13
C ILE A 207 13.63 0.88 -8.92
N PRO A 208 14.74 1.64 -8.92
CA PRO A 208 14.71 3.10 -8.77
C PRO A 208 13.83 3.82 -9.80
N PRO A 209 13.10 4.89 -9.40
CA PRO A 209 12.42 5.78 -10.34
C PRO A 209 13.38 6.34 -11.39
N THR A 210 12.93 6.42 -12.64
CA THR A 210 13.65 7.04 -13.75
C THR A 210 13.30 8.51 -13.92
N ASP A 211 12.09 8.89 -13.52
CA ASP A 211 11.52 10.22 -13.70
C ASP A 211 10.88 10.65 -12.38
N THR A 212 11.01 11.93 -12.01
CA THR A 212 10.40 12.46 -10.80
C THR A 212 9.65 13.76 -11.04
N PHE A 213 8.67 14.03 -10.18
CA PHE A 213 7.90 15.28 -10.17
C PHE A 213 8.24 16.12 -8.93
N ASP A 214 8.28 17.44 -9.13
CA ASP A 214 8.45 18.47 -8.08
C ASP A 214 7.28 19.46 -8.05
N LYS A 215 6.30 19.27 -8.94
CA LYS A 215 5.09 20.08 -9.10
C LYS A 215 4.02 19.27 -9.84
N ASP A 216 2.80 19.79 -9.83
CA ASP A 216 1.70 19.23 -10.60
C ASP A 216 2.00 19.31 -12.11
N VAL A 217 1.68 18.24 -12.84
CA VAL A 217 1.97 18.15 -14.28
C VAL A 217 0.86 17.40 -15.01
N GLU A 218 0.69 17.73 -16.29
CA GLU A 218 -0.11 16.95 -17.23
C GLU A 218 0.80 16.06 -18.08
N LEU A 219 0.40 14.81 -18.27
CA LEU A 219 1.11 13.82 -19.06
C LEU A 219 0.13 13.10 -19.99
N GLU A 220 0.67 12.55 -21.07
CA GLU A 220 -0.02 11.57 -21.90
C GLU A 220 0.86 10.33 -22.03
N ILE A 221 0.35 9.18 -21.61
CA ILE A 221 1.06 7.91 -21.66
C ILE A 221 0.15 6.87 -22.30
N ALA A 222 0.60 6.23 -23.37
CA ALA A 222 -0.20 5.25 -24.12
C ALA A 222 -1.60 5.79 -24.51
N GLY A 223 -1.71 7.07 -24.88
CA GLY A 223 -2.99 7.71 -25.23
C GLY A 223 -3.89 8.08 -24.04
N VAL A 224 -3.48 7.79 -22.80
CA VAL A 224 -4.22 8.18 -21.58
C VAL A 224 -3.71 9.54 -21.09
N ARG A 225 -4.61 10.51 -20.96
CA ARG A 225 -4.33 11.80 -20.31
C ARG A 225 -4.33 11.64 -18.79
N ILE A 226 -3.30 12.17 -18.14
CA ILE A 226 -3.06 12.02 -16.70
C ILE A 226 -2.67 13.38 -16.14
N GLU A 227 -3.41 13.85 -15.14
CA GLU A 227 -3.04 15.00 -14.33
C GLU A 227 -2.44 14.48 -13.01
N VAL A 228 -1.14 14.71 -12.82
CA VAL A 228 -0.40 14.34 -11.60
C VAL A 228 -0.48 15.51 -10.63
N PHE A 229 -0.90 15.27 -9.40
CA PHE A 229 -1.03 16.33 -8.37
C PHE A 229 -0.43 15.91 -7.03
N TYR A 230 0.27 16.84 -6.38
CA TYR A 230 0.86 16.61 -5.06
C TYR A 230 -0.19 16.48 -3.96
N THR A 231 0.06 15.59 -2.99
CA THR A 231 -0.83 15.35 -1.85
C THR A 231 -0.06 15.48 -0.53
N GLY A 232 0.78 14.50 -0.22
CA GLY A 232 1.80 14.59 0.82
C GLY A 232 1.31 14.23 2.23
N GLY A 233 0.10 13.67 2.37
CA GLY A 233 -0.60 13.41 3.60
C GLY A 233 -0.12 12.13 4.29
N GLU A 234 -0.34 10.96 3.69
CA GLU A 234 0.14 9.70 4.27
C GLU A 234 1.67 9.66 4.25
N ALA A 235 2.25 9.97 3.10
CA ALA A 235 3.68 10.12 2.97
C ALA A 235 4.02 11.48 2.36
N ILE A 236 5.07 12.15 2.84
CA ILE A 236 5.47 13.45 2.27
C ILE A 236 5.92 13.35 0.79
N SER A 237 6.16 12.14 0.30
CA SER A 237 6.46 11.85 -1.11
C SER A 237 5.24 11.48 -1.95
N GLU A 238 4.04 11.64 -1.40
CA GLU A 238 2.83 11.11 -2.02
C GLU A 238 2.19 12.07 -3.01
N PHE A 239 1.64 11.50 -4.08
CA PHE A 239 0.91 12.21 -5.11
C PHE A 239 -0.22 11.33 -5.67
N GLY A 240 -1.25 11.99 -6.17
CA GLY A 240 -2.38 11.37 -6.85
C GLY A 240 -2.35 11.55 -8.36
N LEU A 241 -3.20 10.80 -9.04
CA LEU A 241 -3.47 10.93 -10.47
C LEU A 241 -4.95 11.22 -10.69
N TYR A 242 -5.25 12.17 -11.58
CA TYR A 242 -6.59 12.37 -12.13
C TYR A 242 -6.60 11.99 -13.62
N LEU A 243 -7.56 11.16 -14.00
CA LEU A 243 -7.77 10.66 -15.35
C LEU A 243 -9.05 11.32 -15.90
N PRO A 244 -8.96 12.49 -16.55
CA PRO A 244 -10.14 13.28 -16.91
C PRO A 244 -11.08 12.55 -17.89
N ASP A 245 -10.53 11.76 -18.82
CA ASP A 245 -11.32 11.01 -19.81
C ASP A 245 -12.09 9.83 -19.19
N MET A 246 -11.70 9.41 -17.98
CA MET A 246 -12.30 8.30 -17.23
C MET A 246 -13.05 8.79 -15.99
N ASP A 247 -13.05 10.11 -15.73
CA ASP A 247 -13.70 10.76 -14.59
C ASP A 247 -13.30 10.12 -13.24
N MET A 248 -11.99 9.95 -13.06
CA MET A 248 -11.43 9.07 -12.03
C MET A 248 -10.21 9.67 -11.35
N VAL A 249 -10.18 9.58 -10.01
CA VAL A 249 -9.00 9.91 -9.20
C VAL A 249 -8.40 8.65 -8.57
N LEU A 250 -7.09 8.52 -8.64
CA LEU A 250 -6.27 7.58 -7.86
C LEU A 250 -5.52 8.39 -6.81
N ILE A 251 -5.81 8.16 -5.53
CA ILE A 251 -5.35 9.02 -4.42
C ILE A 251 -4.31 8.36 -3.49
N GLY A 252 -3.74 7.22 -3.88
CA GLY A 252 -2.83 6.47 -3.02
C GLY A 252 -3.50 6.11 -1.68
N ASP A 253 -2.86 6.53 -0.60
CA ASP A 253 -3.19 6.31 0.80
C ASP A 253 -3.72 7.56 1.52
N GLU A 254 -4.15 8.56 0.76
CA GLU A 254 -4.73 9.78 1.33
C GLU A 254 -6.14 9.56 1.91
N PHE A 255 -6.77 8.43 1.60
CA PHE A 255 -8.10 8.06 2.08
C PHE A 255 -8.20 6.58 2.47
N PHE A 256 -8.77 6.32 3.65
CA PHE A 256 -9.08 4.99 4.14
C PHE A 256 -10.55 4.89 4.58
N TYR A 257 -11.07 3.67 4.71
CA TYR A 257 -12.35 3.40 5.39
C TYR A 257 -12.26 3.53 6.93
N ALA A 258 -11.21 4.19 7.42
CA ALA A 258 -10.93 4.51 8.82
C ALA A 258 -10.19 5.85 8.88
N LEU A 259 -10.03 6.41 10.08
CA LEU A 259 -9.17 7.59 10.24
C LEU A 259 -7.72 7.20 9.98
N ALA A 260 -7.09 7.92 9.07
CA ALA A 260 -5.69 7.72 8.74
C ALA A 260 -4.79 8.01 9.95
N ASN A 261 -3.69 7.28 10.05
CA ASN A 261 -2.73 7.47 11.14
C ASN A 261 -2.01 8.82 10.97
N ILE A 262 -2.43 9.90 11.63
CA ILE A 262 -1.63 11.15 11.67
C ILE A 262 -0.25 10.90 12.32
N HIS A 263 -0.18 9.93 13.22
CA HIS A 263 1.07 9.37 13.71
C HIS A 263 0.90 7.87 13.90
N SER A 264 1.77 7.06 13.28
CA SER A 264 1.71 5.61 13.48
C SER A 264 2.25 5.24 14.86
N ILE A 265 1.48 4.42 15.60
CA ILE A 265 1.87 3.90 16.93
C ILE A 265 3.18 3.08 16.85
N ARG A 266 3.51 2.53 15.68
CA ARG A 266 4.80 1.88 15.41
C ARG A 266 6.00 2.79 15.68
N GLY A 267 5.83 4.11 15.55
CA GLY A 267 6.87 5.13 15.76
C GLY A 267 7.46 5.64 14.46
N SER A 268 6.65 6.34 13.65
CA SER A 268 7.08 7.03 12.42
C SER A 268 7.31 8.52 12.67
N LYS A 269 7.77 9.26 11.66
CA LYS A 269 7.64 10.72 11.67
C LYS A 269 6.14 11.08 11.76
N PRO A 270 5.73 12.13 12.49
CA PRO A 270 4.37 12.64 12.41
C PRO A 270 4.05 13.09 10.97
N ARG A 271 2.82 12.85 10.54
CA ARG A 271 2.26 13.38 9.30
C ARG A 271 1.69 14.77 9.54
N LEU A 272 1.62 15.59 8.50
CA LEU A 272 1.02 16.92 8.56
C LEU A 272 -0.48 16.81 8.21
N PRO A 273 -1.41 17.05 9.14
CA PRO A 273 -2.85 16.97 8.86
C PRO A 273 -3.29 17.84 7.68
N GLU A 274 -2.62 18.97 7.46
CA GLU A 274 -2.92 19.90 6.37
C GLU A 274 -2.71 19.28 4.99
N ASN A 275 -1.79 18.33 4.86
CA ASN A 275 -1.55 17.65 3.60
C ASN A 275 -2.67 16.66 3.27
N TYR A 276 -3.15 15.89 4.25
CA TYR A 276 -4.36 15.07 4.07
C TYR A 276 -5.57 15.94 3.71
N MET A 277 -5.77 17.05 4.42
CA MET A 277 -6.87 17.97 4.12
C MET A 277 -6.78 18.49 2.68
N ARG A 278 -5.57 18.87 2.22
CA ARG A 278 -5.33 19.29 0.83
C ARG A 278 -5.69 18.19 -0.15
N ALA A 279 -5.20 16.96 0.05
CA ALA A 279 -5.47 15.84 -0.83
C ALA A 279 -6.97 15.56 -0.97
N LEU A 280 -7.69 15.56 0.15
CA LEU A 280 -9.14 15.35 0.18
C LEU A 280 -9.91 16.55 -0.39
N ASP A 281 -9.45 17.78 -0.17
CA ASP A 281 -10.02 18.98 -0.78
C ASP A 281 -9.87 18.94 -2.32
N THR A 282 -8.73 18.47 -2.86
CA THR A 282 -8.56 18.25 -4.31
C THR A 282 -9.63 17.30 -4.87
N VAL A 283 -9.91 16.18 -4.20
CA VAL A 283 -10.98 15.26 -4.64
C VAL A 283 -12.37 15.90 -4.55
N ARG A 284 -12.59 16.74 -3.53
CA ARG A 284 -13.85 17.50 -3.38
C ARG A 284 -14.04 18.54 -4.48
N GLU A 285 -12.95 19.13 -4.98
CA GLU A 285 -12.96 20.09 -6.08
C GLU A 285 -13.17 19.41 -7.44
N ILE A 286 -12.48 18.30 -7.71
CA ILE A 286 -12.62 17.51 -8.95
C ILE A 286 -14.01 16.87 -9.04
N GLN A 287 -14.54 16.40 -7.91
CA GLN A 287 -15.79 15.64 -7.81
C GLN A 287 -15.85 14.41 -8.73
N PRO A 288 -14.87 13.49 -8.69
CA PRO A 288 -14.81 12.42 -9.68
C PRO A 288 -15.99 11.44 -9.53
N GLU A 289 -16.36 10.76 -10.62
CA GLU A 289 -17.32 9.65 -10.60
C GLU A 289 -16.70 8.39 -9.96
N TRP A 290 -15.38 8.20 -10.11
CA TRP A 290 -14.62 7.11 -9.51
C TRP A 290 -13.49 7.61 -8.61
N LEU A 291 -13.38 7.03 -7.41
CA LEU A 291 -12.25 7.22 -6.49
C LEU A 291 -11.61 5.87 -6.20
N LEU A 292 -10.34 5.73 -6.55
CA LEU A 292 -9.48 4.57 -6.31
C LEU A 292 -8.33 4.98 -5.38
N GLY A 293 -7.76 3.99 -4.70
CA GLY A 293 -6.61 4.17 -3.82
C GLY A 293 -5.92 2.83 -3.57
N SER A 294 -4.80 2.85 -2.88
CA SER A 294 -3.94 1.67 -2.75
C SER A 294 -4.37 0.72 -1.62
N HIS A 295 -5.30 1.16 -0.74
CA HIS A 295 -5.90 0.33 0.31
C HIS A 295 -7.43 0.45 0.42
N ILE A 296 -8.12 0.84 -0.64
CA ILE A 296 -9.59 0.93 -0.66
C ILE A 296 -10.18 0.18 -1.85
N MET A 297 -11.41 -0.34 -1.68
CA MET A 297 -12.26 -0.70 -2.81
C MET A 297 -12.50 0.50 -3.71
N PRO A 298 -12.48 0.32 -5.05
CA PRO A 298 -12.94 1.32 -5.99
C PRO A 298 -14.32 1.84 -5.60
N MET A 299 -14.42 3.15 -5.39
CA MET A 299 -15.66 3.81 -5.01
C MET A 299 -16.27 4.47 -6.24
N HIS A 300 -17.56 4.22 -6.46
CA HIS A 300 -18.35 4.81 -7.55
C HIS A 300 -19.46 5.71 -7.01
N GLY A 301 -19.73 6.81 -7.71
CA GLY A 301 -20.82 7.73 -7.45
C GLY A 301 -20.36 9.00 -6.76
N ARG A 302 -20.51 10.14 -7.44
CA ARG A 302 -20.09 11.47 -6.96
C ARG A 302 -20.61 11.81 -5.58
N GLU A 303 -21.90 11.63 -5.30
CA GLU A 303 -22.49 11.94 -3.99
C GLU A 303 -21.88 11.10 -2.87
N LYS A 304 -21.64 9.80 -3.14
CA LYS A 304 -21.00 8.90 -2.20
C LYS A 304 -19.57 9.35 -1.93
N ILE A 305 -18.78 9.58 -2.98
CA ILE A 305 -17.40 10.04 -2.86
C ILE A 305 -17.33 11.35 -2.06
N GLN A 306 -18.14 12.35 -2.43
CA GLN A 306 -18.21 13.63 -1.73
C GLN A 306 -18.50 13.47 -0.24
N ARG A 307 -19.50 12.63 0.11
CA ARG A 307 -19.86 12.40 1.50
C ARG A 307 -18.70 11.77 2.29
N TYR A 308 -18.09 10.73 1.75
CA TYR A 308 -17.04 9.98 2.47
C TYR A 308 -15.76 10.81 2.60
N VAL A 309 -15.31 11.43 1.52
CA VAL A 309 -14.12 12.30 1.51
C VAL A 309 -14.31 13.50 2.43
N THR A 310 -15.48 14.17 2.39
CA THR A 310 -15.77 15.29 3.29
C THR A 310 -15.77 14.84 4.76
N THR A 311 -16.34 13.67 5.06
CA THR A 311 -16.34 13.13 6.42
C THR A 311 -14.92 12.90 6.94
N SER A 312 -14.05 12.26 6.15
CA SER A 312 -12.64 12.04 6.54
C SER A 312 -11.88 13.36 6.68
N ARG A 313 -12.09 14.30 5.75
CA ARG A 313 -11.44 15.62 5.75
C ARG A 313 -11.81 16.44 6.98
N ASP A 314 -13.09 16.51 7.32
CA ASP A 314 -13.57 17.27 8.47
C ASP A 314 -13.19 16.61 9.80
N ALA A 315 -13.13 15.27 9.84
CA ALA A 315 -12.64 14.56 11.00
C ALA A 315 -11.15 14.82 11.24
N ILE A 316 -10.32 14.87 10.20
CA ILE A 316 -8.91 15.25 10.30
C ILE A 316 -8.77 16.70 10.75
N GLN A 317 -9.59 17.62 10.22
CA GLN A 317 -9.57 19.02 10.65
C GLN A 317 -9.94 19.21 12.14
N TYR A 318 -10.85 18.37 12.64
CA TYR A 318 -11.34 18.47 14.01
C TYR A 318 -10.28 18.02 15.05
N LEU A 319 -9.42 17.07 14.68
CA LEU A 319 -8.36 16.51 15.53
C LEU A 319 -7.18 17.47 15.71
#